data_AF-A0A1Q7E811-F1
#
_entry.id   AF-A0A1Q7E811-F1
#
_cell.length_a   1.000
_cell.length_b   1.000
_cell.length_c   1.000
_cell.angle_alpha   90.00
_cell.angle_beta   90.00
_cell.angle_gamma   90.00
#
_symmetry.space_group_name_H-M   'P 1'
#
loop_
_entity.id
_entity.type
_entity.pdbx_description
1 polymer ?
#
loop_
_entity_poly.entity_id
_entity_poly.type
_entity_poly.pdbx_seq_one_letter_code
_entity_poly.pdbx_strand_id
1 'polypeptide(L)'
;MTFAAIIGILVVGWAVFTFNRLIRLRQLGDNAWSDIDVQLKRRHDLIPNVVAVVQGHAGYERGTLEALVAARGRAMQATGAGPATRAREEDPLDGALRRVVAVAEAYPELKAAASFAALQTTLTDVEDHLQNARRYYNAVVRDFNTAIAQFPAGVIAAMMRLRPREFFGLADPAEREVPKVPLALLLIACGAASLSAQRSYSIERFDARIRVNRDASIDVTEWITARFVGSWNGLYRTIPVKYRTPQGLNWTLGVSLQSAQDDAGRNL
;
A
#
# COMPACT_ATOMS: atom_id res chain seq x y z
N MET A 1 6.98 32.15 -36.15
CA MET A 1 5.73 32.30 -35.37
C MET A 1 5.06 30.96 -35.03
N THR A 2 5.05 29.96 -35.91
CA THR A 2 4.39 28.67 -35.68
C THR A 2 5.03 27.81 -34.58
N PHE A 3 6.36 27.77 -34.49
CA PHE A 3 7.06 26.94 -33.50
C PHE A 3 6.85 27.39 -32.05
N ALA A 4 6.89 28.71 -31.80
CA ALA A 4 6.63 29.28 -30.48
C ALA A 4 5.17 29.05 -30.02
N ALA A 5 4.21 29.12 -30.95
CA ALA A 5 2.81 28.81 -30.67
C ALA A 5 2.62 27.33 -30.30
N ILE A 6 3.28 26.41 -31.02
CA ILE A 6 3.23 24.96 -30.73
C ILE A 6 3.84 24.67 -29.35
N ILE A 7 5.00 25.25 -29.04
CA ILE A 7 5.63 25.13 -27.71
C ILE A 7 4.68 25.66 -26.63
N GLY A 8 4.08 26.83 -26.84
CA GLY A 8 3.12 27.41 -25.90
C GLY A 8 1.94 26.48 -25.60
N ILE A 9 1.34 25.89 -26.65
CA ILE A 9 0.23 24.93 -26.51
C ILE A 9 0.67 23.68 -25.74
N LEU A 10 1.86 23.14 -26.02
CA LEU A 10 2.40 21.98 -25.29
C LEU A 10 2.62 22.27 -23.81
N VAL A 11 3.16 23.44 -23.47
CA VAL A 11 3.38 23.86 -22.08
C VAL A 11 2.05 24.01 -21.34
N VAL A 12 1.07 24.67 -21.95
CA VAL A 12 -0.27 24.84 -21.35
C VAL A 12 -0.97 23.49 -21.19
N GLY A 13 -0.94 22.64 -22.21
CA GLY A 13 -1.52 21.29 -22.15
C GLY A 13 -0.89 20.44 -21.04
N TRP A 14 0.43 20.50 -20.90
CA TRP A 14 1.15 19.83 -19.81
C TRP A 14 0.78 20.39 -18.42
N ALA A 15 0.63 21.71 -18.29
CA ALA A 15 0.25 22.34 -17.04
C ALA A 15 -1.16 21.93 -16.59
N VAL A 16 -2.13 21.91 -17.52
CA VAL A 16 -3.51 21.45 -17.26
C VAL A 16 -3.52 19.97 -16.87
N PHE A 17 -2.78 19.13 -17.57
CA PHE A 17 -2.65 17.71 -17.24
C PHE A 17 -2.09 17.50 -15.83
N THR A 18 -1.01 18.21 -15.49
CA THR A 18 -0.35 18.11 -14.18
C THR A 18 -1.23 18.63 -13.06
N PHE A 19 -1.94 19.74 -13.27
CA PHE A 19 -2.93 20.28 -12.34
C PHE A 19 -4.01 19.23 -11.99
N ASN A 20 -4.61 18.63 -13.02
CA ASN A 20 -5.64 17.60 -12.83
C ASN A 20 -5.10 16.37 -12.11
N ARG A 21 -3.88 15.94 -12.43
CA ARG A 21 -3.20 14.83 -11.75
C ARG A 21 -2.98 15.12 -10.26
N LEU A 22 -2.51 16.31 -9.91
CA LEU A 22 -2.26 16.69 -8.51
C LEU A 22 -3.56 16.79 -7.71
N ILE A 23 -4.62 17.36 -8.28
CA ILE A 23 -5.95 17.37 -7.65
C ILE A 23 -6.47 15.94 -7.45
N ARG A 24 -6.32 15.06 -8.43
CA ARG A 24 -6.72 13.65 -8.30
C ARG A 24 -5.99 12.97 -7.15
N LEU A 25 -4.66 13.10 -7.06
CA LEU A 25 -3.88 12.52 -5.96
C LEU A 25 -4.29 13.10 -4.60
N ARG A 26 -4.61 14.41 -4.56
CA ARG A 26 -5.14 15.05 -3.36
C ARG A 26 -6.43 14.36 -2.90
N GLN A 27 -7.41 14.20 -3.78
CA GLN A 27 -8.68 13.58 -3.41
C GLN A 27 -8.56 12.10 -3.10
N LEU A 28 -7.69 11.36 -3.80
CA LEU A 28 -7.41 9.96 -3.45
C LEU A 28 -6.87 9.84 -2.03
N GLY A 29 -6.01 10.77 -1.60
CA GLY A 29 -5.49 10.76 -0.22
C GLY A 29 -6.56 11.09 0.82
N ASP A 30 -7.49 12.00 0.53
CA ASP A 30 -8.61 12.33 1.44
C ASP A 30 -9.61 11.16 1.55
N ASN A 31 -9.88 10.48 0.43
CA ASN A 31 -10.71 9.27 0.42
C ASN A 31 -10.04 8.12 1.19
N ALA A 32 -8.76 7.86 0.93
CA ALA A 32 -8.02 6.81 1.62
C ALA A 32 -7.89 7.09 3.13
N TRP A 33 -7.80 8.36 3.53
CA TRP A 33 -7.85 8.75 4.94
C TRP A 33 -9.22 8.47 5.55
N SER A 34 -10.30 8.80 4.84
CA SER A 34 -11.67 8.53 5.29
C SER A 34 -11.92 7.02 5.49
N ASP A 35 -11.34 6.17 4.65
CA ASP A 35 -11.42 4.72 4.80
C ASP A 35 -10.78 4.24 6.12
N ILE A 36 -9.62 4.79 6.49
CA ILE A 36 -8.98 4.52 7.79
C ILE A 36 -9.89 4.96 8.93
N ASP A 37 -10.43 6.18 8.88
CA ASP A 37 -11.30 6.72 9.93
C ASP A 37 -12.55 5.84 10.14
N VAL A 38 -13.14 5.31 9.07
CA VAL A 38 -14.28 4.38 9.17
C VAL A 38 -13.88 3.09 9.88
N GLN A 39 -12.73 2.49 9.56
CA GLN A 39 -12.30 1.25 10.22
C GLN A 39 -11.92 1.48 11.69
N LEU A 40 -11.25 2.59 12.00
CA LEU A 40 -10.95 2.97 13.39
C LEU A 40 -12.23 3.14 14.21
N LYS A 41 -13.24 3.82 13.65
CA LYS A 41 -14.54 3.98 14.30
C LYS A 41 -15.21 2.63 14.55
N ARG A 42 -15.26 1.74 13.55
CA ARG A 42 -15.80 0.37 13.70
C ARG A 42 -15.09 -0.38 14.83
N ARG A 43 -13.76 -0.29 14.90
CA ARG A 43 -12.97 -0.91 15.98
C ARG A 43 -13.36 -0.36 17.34
N HIS A 44 -13.51 0.96 17.48
CA HIS A 44 -13.91 1.61 18.72
C HIS A 44 -15.34 1.25 19.14
N ASP A 45 -16.25 1.07 18.18
CA ASP A 45 -17.65 0.71 18.41
C ASP A 45 -17.81 -0.74 18.88
N LEU A 46 -16.85 -1.62 18.58
CA LEU A 46 -16.83 -3.01 19.07
C LEU A 46 -16.35 -3.15 20.52
N ILE A 47 -15.55 -2.21 21.04
CA ILE A 47 -14.93 -2.30 22.36
C ILE A 47 -15.95 -2.50 23.51
N PRO A 48 -17.09 -1.79 23.58
CA PRO A 48 -18.07 -2.02 24.63
C PRO A 48 -18.62 -3.46 24.63
N ASN A 49 -18.80 -4.05 23.46
CA ASN A 49 -19.26 -5.43 23.33
C ASN A 49 -18.19 -6.43 23.81
N VAL A 50 -16.92 -6.17 23.48
CA VAL A 50 -15.79 -6.95 24.00
C VAL A 50 -15.77 -6.91 25.52
N VAL A 51 -15.89 -5.72 26.12
CA VAL A 51 -15.92 -5.55 27.57
C VAL A 51 -17.08 -6.33 28.20
N ALA A 52 -18.29 -6.22 27.64
CA ALA A 52 -19.46 -6.91 28.17
C ALA A 52 -19.31 -8.44 28.14
N VAL A 53 -18.79 -9.01 27.04
CA VAL A 53 -18.60 -10.46 26.91
C VAL A 53 -17.50 -10.96 27.84
N VAL A 54 -16.35 -10.29 27.88
CA VAL A 54 -15.23 -10.68 28.77
C VAL A 54 -15.64 -10.53 30.23
N GLN A 55 -16.37 -9.50 30.61
CA GLN A 55 -16.84 -9.32 31.99
C GLN A 55 -17.82 -10.43 32.42
N GLY A 56 -18.62 -10.97 31.49
CA GLY A 56 -19.56 -12.07 31.76
C GLY A 56 -18.88 -13.42 32.05
N HIS A 57 -17.68 -13.66 31.52
CA HIS A 57 -16.97 -14.95 31.65
C HIS A 57 -15.64 -14.88 32.42
N ALA A 58 -15.00 -13.72 32.47
CA ALA A 58 -13.68 -13.48 33.07
C ALA A 58 -13.69 -12.20 33.94
N GLY A 59 -14.69 -12.06 34.81
CA GLY A 59 -14.93 -10.84 35.61
C GLY A 59 -13.81 -10.42 36.58
N TYR A 60 -12.80 -11.27 36.80
CA TYR A 60 -11.62 -10.95 37.61
C TYR A 60 -10.58 -10.08 36.85
N GLU A 61 -10.69 -9.96 35.53
CA GLU A 61 -9.77 -9.22 34.64
C GLU A 61 -10.03 -7.71 34.58
N ARG A 62 -10.35 -7.10 35.73
CA ARG A 62 -10.71 -5.67 35.80
C ARG A 62 -9.62 -4.74 35.27
N GLY A 63 -8.36 -4.97 35.64
CA GLY A 63 -7.24 -4.16 35.17
C GLY A 63 -7.06 -4.20 33.65
N THR A 64 -7.28 -5.36 33.03
CA THR A 64 -7.19 -5.53 31.58
C THR A 64 -8.31 -4.76 30.87
N LEU A 65 -9.54 -4.84 31.39
CA LEU A 65 -10.70 -4.15 30.84
C LEU A 65 -10.62 -2.62 31.04
N GLU A 66 -10.17 -2.15 32.20
CA GLU A 66 -9.92 -0.73 32.47
C GLU A 66 -8.87 -0.15 31.53
N ALA A 67 -7.77 -0.88 31.31
CA ALA A 67 -6.74 -0.47 30.36
C ALA A 67 -7.29 -0.38 28.92
N LEU A 68 -8.17 -1.29 28.53
CA LEU A 68 -8.82 -1.27 27.21
C LEU A 68 -9.75 -0.06 27.06
N VAL A 69 -10.60 0.20 28.06
CA VAL A 69 -11.51 1.36 28.05
C VAL A 69 -10.73 2.68 28.04
N ALA A 70 -9.66 2.78 28.84
CA ALA A 70 -8.79 3.95 28.86
C ALA A 70 -8.06 4.16 27.52
N ALA A 71 -7.57 3.08 26.89
CA ALA A 71 -6.95 3.14 25.57
C ALA A 71 -7.95 3.59 24.49
N ARG A 72 -9.17 3.05 24.49
CA ARG A 72 -10.26 3.50 23.62
C ARG A 72 -10.56 4.99 23.82
N GLY A 73 -10.62 5.45 25.07
CA GLY A 73 -10.86 6.86 25.40
C GLY A 73 -9.80 7.78 24.80
N ARG A 74 -8.52 7.43 24.95
CA ARG A 74 -7.40 8.18 24.34
C ARG A 74 -7.47 8.19 22.82
N ALA A 75 -7.69 7.02 22.21
CA ALA A 75 -7.86 6.91 20.77
C ALA A 75 -9.00 7.81 20.27
N MET A 76 -10.17 7.78 20.93
CA MET A 76 -11.32 8.61 20.57
C MET A 76 -11.06 10.12 20.72
N GLN A 77 -10.27 10.54 21.71
CA GLN A 77 -9.90 11.96 21.87
C GLN A 77 -9.02 12.47 20.73
N ALA A 78 -8.26 11.59 20.08
CA ALA A 78 -7.47 11.92 18.90
C ALA A 78 -8.30 12.05 17.62
N THR A 79 -9.63 11.97 17.69
CA THR A 79 -10.49 12.05 16.50
C THR A 79 -10.42 13.46 15.92
N GLY A 80 -9.99 13.58 14.67
CA GLY A 80 -9.72 14.86 14.02
C GLY A 80 -8.29 15.38 14.19
N ALA A 81 -7.44 14.66 14.93
CA ALA A 81 -6.00 14.91 14.89
C ALA A 81 -5.39 14.46 13.55
N GLY A 82 -4.19 14.94 13.24
CA GLY A 82 -3.46 14.53 12.04
C GLY A 82 -3.11 13.02 12.04
N PRO A 83 -2.85 12.42 10.87
CA PRO A 83 -2.57 10.99 10.72
C PRO A 83 -1.47 10.45 11.66
N ALA A 84 -0.40 11.22 11.87
CA ALA A 84 0.71 10.79 12.72
C ALA A 84 0.29 10.71 14.20
N THR A 85 -0.43 11.72 14.69
CA THR A 85 -0.95 11.73 16.08
C THR A 85 -2.01 10.66 16.27
N ARG A 86 -2.93 10.53 15.30
CA ARG A 86 -3.96 9.50 15.33
C ARG A 86 -3.35 8.11 15.45
N ALA A 87 -2.31 7.80 14.69
CA ALA A 87 -1.64 6.50 14.78
C ALA A 87 -1.07 6.23 16.18
N ARG A 88 -0.38 7.20 16.78
CA ARG A 88 0.24 7.05 18.11
C ARG A 88 -0.78 6.76 19.21
N GLU A 89 -1.95 7.40 19.14
CA GLU A 89 -3.01 7.22 20.15
C GLU A 89 -3.79 5.92 19.95
N GLU A 90 -3.71 5.29 18.77
CA GLU A 90 -4.30 3.98 18.48
C GLU A 90 -3.40 2.81 18.92
N ASP A 91 -2.08 2.99 19.04
CA ASP A 91 -1.13 1.93 19.41
C ASP A 91 -1.44 1.29 20.79
N PRO A 92 -1.78 2.06 21.85
CA PRO A 92 -2.18 1.47 23.13
C PRO A 92 -3.44 0.60 23.05
N LEU A 93 -4.37 0.93 22.13
CA LEU A 93 -5.60 0.17 21.93
C LEU A 93 -5.32 -1.18 21.29
N ASP A 94 -4.46 -1.23 20.27
CA ASP A 94 -4.00 -2.50 19.67
C ASP A 94 -3.34 -3.38 20.74
N GLY A 95 -2.42 -2.81 21.54
CA GLY A 95 -1.79 -3.55 22.64
C GLY A 95 -2.79 -4.06 23.69
N ALA A 96 -3.85 -3.33 23.99
CA ALA A 96 -4.89 -3.76 24.92
C ALA A 96 -5.77 -4.88 24.34
N LEU A 97 -6.13 -4.81 23.06
CA LEU A 97 -6.88 -5.88 22.38
C LEU A 97 -6.10 -7.20 22.36
N ARG A 98 -4.80 -7.16 22.08
CA ARG A 98 -3.93 -8.34 22.15
C ARG A 98 -3.91 -8.98 23.54
N ARG A 99 -3.90 -8.17 24.61
CA ARG A 99 -4.02 -8.68 25.99
C ARG A 99 -5.37 -9.34 26.26
N VAL A 100 -6.47 -8.81 25.72
CA VAL A 100 -7.79 -9.46 25.85
C VAL A 100 -7.82 -10.82 25.16
N VAL A 101 -7.21 -10.94 23.98
CA VAL A 101 -7.10 -12.25 23.31
C VAL A 101 -6.28 -13.22 24.16
N ALA A 102 -5.19 -12.76 24.79
CA ALA A 102 -4.40 -13.58 25.71
C ALA A 102 -5.20 -14.01 26.96
N VAL A 103 -6.07 -13.14 27.49
CA VAL A 103 -7.02 -13.51 28.55
C VAL A 103 -7.93 -14.63 28.07
N ALA A 104 -8.50 -14.56 26.86
CA ALA A 104 -9.37 -15.61 26.36
C ALA A 104 -8.69 -17.00 26.29
N GLU A 105 -7.38 -17.05 26.04
CA GLU A 105 -6.62 -18.30 26.10
C GLU A 105 -6.51 -18.89 27.52
N ALA A 106 -6.52 -18.04 28.56
CA ALA A 106 -6.50 -18.47 29.96
C ALA A 106 -7.89 -18.90 30.49
N TYR A 107 -8.97 -18.53 29.81
CA TYR A 107 -10.36 -18.81 30.22
C TYR A 107 -11.09 -19.63 29.14
N PRO A 108 -11.07 -20.98 29.22
CA PRO A 108 -11.69 -21.86 28.22
C PRO A 108 -13.18 -21.59 27.98
N GLU A 109 -13.93 -21.21 29.02
CA GLU A 109 -15.35 -20.86 28.88
C GLU A 109 -15.58 -19.61 28.04
N LEU A 110 -14.73 -18.59 28.19
CA LEU A 110 -14.76 -17.38 27.36
C LEU A 110 -14.38 -17.72 25.90
N LYS A 111 -13.37 -18.57 25.70
CA LYS A 111 -12.94 -19.03 24.37
C LYS A 111 -14.04 -19.83 23.66
N ALA A 112 -14.78 -20.64 24.40
CA ALA A 112 -15.89 -21.44 23.87
C ALA A 112 -17.17 -20.62 23.65
N ALA A 113 -17.27 -19.41 24.20
CA ALA A 113 -18.44 -18.56 24.03
C ALA A 113 -18.59 -18.11 22.57
N ALA A 114 -19.71 -18.48 21.94
CA ALA A 114 -20.01 -18.12 20.55
C ALA A 114 -20.01 -16.59 20.31
N SER A 115 -20.43 -15.81 21.31
CA SER A 115 -20.40 -14.35 21.30
C SER A 115 -18.97 -13.80 21.21
N PHE A 116 -18.02 -14.40 21.94
CA PHE A 116 -16.62 -14.00 21.90
C PHE A 116 -15.96 -14.39 20.58
N ALA A 117 -16.20 -15.61 20.08
CA ALA A 117 -15.70 -16.06 18.79
C ALA A 117 -16.18 -15.14 17.64
N ALA A 118 -17.46 -14.75 17.63
CA ALA A 118 -18.00 -13.82 16.64
C ALA A 118 -17.35 -12.42 16.71
N LEU A 119 -17.11 -11.91 17.92
CA LEU A 119 -16.40 -10.64 18.13
C LEU A 119 -14.95 -10.73 17.65
N GLN A 120 -14.25 -11.83 17.93
CA GLN A 120 -12.87 -12.04 17.49
C GLN A 120 -12.77 -12.06 15.95
N THR A 121 -13.68 -12.75 15.26
CA THR A 121 -13.75 -12.72 13.79
C THR A 121 -13.96 -11.30 13.28
N THR A 122 -14.95 -10.58 13.83
CA THR A 122 -15.25 -9.20 13.41
C THR A 122 -14.07 -8.25 13.65
N LEU A 123 -13.38 -8.37 14.79
CA LEU A 123 -12.18 -7.59 15.09
C LEU A 123 -11.04 -7.90 14.12
N THR A 124 -10.86 -9.18 13.78
CA THR A 124 -9.85 -9.60 12.79
C THR A 124 -10.14 -9.01 11.42
N ASP A 125 -11.39 -9.07 10.96
CA ASP A 125 -11.82 -8.47 9.70
C ASP A 125 -11.57 -6.95 9.69
N VAL A 126 -11.93 -6.25 10.77
CA VAL A 126 -11.69 -4.81 10.91
C VAL A 126 -10.19 -4.50 10.88
N GLU A 127 -9.35 -5.30 11.54
CA GLU A 127 -7.91 -5.10 11.54
C GLU A 127 -7.30 -5.35 10.15
N ASP A 128 -7.71 -6.41 9.44
CA ASP A 128 -7.27 -6.69 8.08
C ASP A 128 -7.66 -5.55 7.12
N HIS A 129 -8.89 -5.05 7.22
CA HIS A 129 -9.34 -3.88 6.47
C HIS A 129 -8.55 -2.62 6.83
N LEU A 130 -8.25 -2.40 8.10
CA LEU A 130 -7.45 -1.26 8.57
C LEU A 130 -6.01 -1.34 8.05
N GLN A 131 -5.37 -2.51 8.05
CA GLN A 131 -4.04 -2.70 7.49
C GLN A 131 -4.02 -2.45 5.97
N ASN A 132 -5.05 -2.92 5.25
CA ASN A 132 -5.21 -2.63 3.84
C ASN A 132 -5.39 -1.13 3.56
N ALA A 133 -6.26 -0.46 4.32
CA ALA A 133 -6.49 0.98 4.22
C ALA A 133 -5.21 1.78 4.53
N ARG A 134 -4.46 1.40 5.57
CA ARG A 134 -3.15 1.99 5.92
C ARG A 134 -2.16 1.88 4.76
N ARG A 135 -1.99 0.69 4.18
CA ARG A 135 -1.08 0.48 3.03
C ARG A 135 -1.47 1.35 1.84
N TYR A 136 -2.77 1.39 1.52
CA TYR A 136 -3.28 2.18 0.41
C TYR A 136 -3.08 3.69 0.64
N TYR A 137 -3.46 4.20 1.82
CA TYR A 137 -3.24 5.59 2.20
C TYR A 137 -1.76 5.99 2.11
N ASN A 138 -0.87 5.20 2.70
CA ASN A 138 0.56 5.49 2.69
C ASN A 138 1.13 5.46 1.26
N ALA A 139 0.68 4.55 0.38
CA ALA A 139 1.06 4.57 -1.03
C ALA A 139 0.61 5.86 -1.73
N VAL A 140 -0.63 6.30 -1.53
CA VAL A 140 -1.15 7.54 -2.11
C VAL A 140 -0.42 8.77 -1.57
N VAL A 141 -0.13 8.82 -0.26
CA VAL A 141 0.64 9.91 0.37
C VAL A 141 2.06 9.96 -0.19
N ARG A 142 2.73 8.81 -0.35
CA ARG A 142 4.05 8.74 -0.99
C ARG A 142 4.02 9.30 -2.40
N ASP A 143 3.07 8.83 -3.22
CA ASP A 143 2.98 9.24 -4.63
C ASP A 143 2.62 10.73 -4.75
N PHE A 144 1.76 11.25 -3.87
CA PHE A 144 1.43 12.67 -3.77
C PHE A 144 2.62 13.51 -3.33
N ASN A 145 3.29 13.15 -2.23
CA ASN A 145 4.47 13.85 -1.71
C ASN A 145 5.61 13.86 -2.73
N THR A 146 5.80 12.74 -3.44
CA THR A 146 6.77 12.63 -4.54
C THR A 146 6.38 13.55 -5.70
N ALA A 147 5.11 13.56 -6.13
CA ALA A 147 4.65 14.39 -7.23
C ALA A 147 4.80 15.89 -6.96
N ILE A 148 4.55 16.35 -5.73
CA ILE A 148 4.72 17.78 -5.37
C ILE A 148 6.19 18.17 -5.18
N ALA A 149 7.09 17.21 -4.94
CA ALA A 149 8.53 17.46 -4.80
C ALA A 149 9.28 17.41 -6.14
N GLN A 150 8.72 16.76 -7.17
CA GLN A 150 9.37 16.55 -8.47
C GLN A 150 9.17 17.74 -9.43
N PHE A 151 10.24 18.15 -10.11
CA PHE A 151 10.15 19.10 -11.23
C PHE A 151 9.62 18.39 -12.49
N PRO A 152 8.71 19.00 -13.28
CA PRO A 152 8.21 20.37 -13.15
C PRO A 152 6.92 20.51 -12.31
N ALA A 153 6.33 19.40 -11.85
CA ALA A 153 5.07 19.40 -11.12
C ALA A 153 5.10 20.21 -9.81
N GLY A 154 6.26 20.28 -9.13
CA GLY A 154 6.45 21.05 -7.92
C GLY A 154 6.22 22.55 -8.07
N VAL A 155 6.44 23.12 -9.26
CA VAL A 155 6.13 24.54 -9.55
C VAL A 155 4.63 24.77 -9.50
N ILE A 156 3.86 23.88 -10.14
CA ILE A 156 2.39 23.93 -10.13
C ILE A 156 1.87 23.67 -8.72
N ALA A 157 2.45 22.69 -8.02
CA ALA A 157 2.08 22.39 -6.63
C ALA A 157 2.30 23.59 -5.69
N ALA A 158 3.41 24.32 -5.84
CA ALA A 158 3.70 25.52 -5.08
C ALA A 158 2.69 26.64 -5.37
N MET A 159 2.33 26.87 -6.64
CA MET A 159 1.28 27.83 -7.02
C MET A 159 -0.08 27.47 -6.41
N MET A 160 -0.39 26.17 -6.33
CA MET A 160 -1.60 25.65 -5.70
C MET A 160 -1.53 25.58 -4.17
N ARG A 161 -0.40 25.94 -3.55
CA ARG A 161 -0.13 25.83 -2.11
C ARG A 161 -0.33 24.42 -1.55
N LEU A 162 -0.07 23.39 -2.35
CA LEU A 162 -0.12 22.01 -1.89
C LEU A 162 1.04 21.73 -0.94
N ARG A 163 0.74 21.10 0.20
CA ARG A 163 1.72 20.74 1.23
C ARG A 163 1.86 19.22 1.31
N PRO A 164 3.06 18.71 1.69
CA PRO A 164 3.23 17.30 1.98
C PRO A 164 2.22 16.81 3.04
N ARG A 165 1.75 15.58 2.87
CA ARG A 165 0.88 14.90 3.83
C ARG A 165 1.69 13.96 4.72
N GLU A 166 1.19 13.77 5.93
CA GLU A 166 1.76 12.84 6.90
C GLU A 166 1.36 11.40 6.57
N PHE A 167 2.24 10.45 6.90
CA PHE A 167 1.92 9.03 6.82
C PHE A 167 1.17 8.56 8.08
N PHE A 168 0.40 7.49 7.95
CA PHE A 168 -0.28 6.83 9.08
C PHE A 168 0.52 5.60 9.53
N GLY A 169 0.90 5.56 10.81
CA GLY A 169 1.51 4.37 11.43
C GLY A 169 2.97 4.06 11.06
N LEU A 170 3.66 4.94 10.32
CA LEU A 170 5.09 4.80 10.06
C LEU A 170 5.87 5.51 11.16
N ALA A 171 6.39 4.77 12.14
CA ALA A 171 7.23 5.32 13.21
C ALA A 171 8.67 5.58 12.74
N ASP A 172 9.16 4.79 11.77
CA ASP A 172 10.55 4.83 11.33
C ASP A 172 10.81 6.01 10.37
N PRO A 173 11.75 6.93 10.69
CA PRO A 173 12.11 8.04 9.81
C PRO A 173 12.66 7.60 8.45
N ALA A 174 13.24 6.40 8.32
CA ALA A 174 13.79 5.91 7.06
C ALA A 174 12.73 5.64 5.98
N GLU A 175 11.50 5.25 6.38
CA GLU A 175 10.37 5.06 5.46
C GLU A 175 9.66 6.37 5.10
N ARG A 176 9.96 7.46 5.82
CA ARG A 176 9.38 8.80 5.56
C ARG A 176 10.19 9.62 4.55
N GLU A 177 11.41 9.20 4.23
CA GLU A 177 12.28 9.95 3.32
C GLU A 177 11.82 9.78 1.86
N VAL A 178 11.10 10.77 1.36
CA VAL A 178 10.93 10.97 -0.09
C VAL A 178 12.29 11.35 -0.67
N PRO A 179 12.79 10.68 -1.74
CA PRO A 179 14.04 11.04 -2.38
C PRO A 179 14.03 12.53 -2.77
N LYS A 180 14.82 13.34 -2.06
CA LYS A 180 14.99 14.76 -2.40
C LYS A 180 15.88 14.82 -3.63
N VAL A 181 15.30 15.15 -4.78
CA VAL A 181 16.08 15.42 -5.99
C VAL A 181 16.35 16.93 -6.01
N PRO A 182 17.55 17.41 -5.64
CA PRO A 182 17.84 18.84 -5.66
C PRO A 182 17.81 19.34 -7.11
N LEU A 183 17.06 20.42 -7.35
CA LEU A 183 16.90 21.07 -8.66
C LEU A 183 18.24 21.54 -9.26
N ALA A 184 19.28 21.67 -8.44
CA ALA A 184 20.63 22.05 -8.87
C ALA A 184 21.40 20.94 -9.61
N LEU A 185 20.92 19.69 -9.62
CA LEU A 185 21.64 18.57 -10.23
C LEU A 185 21.41 18.39 -11.74
N LEU A 186 20.56 19.22 -12.38
CA LEU A 186 20.22 19.09 -13.80
C LEU A 186 21.16 19.84 -14.75
N LEU A 187 22.18 20.54 -14.24
CA LEU A 187 23.12 21.31 -15.08
C LEU A 187 24.60 20.86 -14.98
N ILE A 188 24.96 19.90 -14.13
CA ILE A 188 26.34 19.41 -14.04
C ILE A 188 26.34 17.91 -13.75
N ALA A 189 26.36 17.06 -14.79
CA ALA A 189 26.85 15.68 -14.72
C ALA A 189 26.97 15.02 -16.11
N CYS A 190 27.72 15.64 -17.03
CA CYS A 190 28.57 14.85 -17.91
C CYS A 190 29.87 14.65 -17.14
N GLY A 191 30.06 13.49 -16.49
CA GLY A 191 31.31 13.17 -15.81
C GLY A 191 31.14 12.38 -14.52
N ALA A 192 31.34 11.07 -14.63
CA ALA A 192 31.72 10.11 -13.60
C ALA A 192 31.33 10.40 -12.13
N ALA A 193 30.27 9.73 -11.68
CA ALA A 193 30.21 9.19 -10.32
C ALA A 193 29.67 7.76 -10.41
N SER A 194 30.57 6.79 -10.22
CA SER A 194 30.24 5.38 -10.17
C SER A 194 30.11 4.92 -8.71
N LEU A 195 29.22 3.94 -8.53
CA LEU A 195 29.22 2.90 -7.48
C LEU A 195 28.61 3.25 -6.11
N SER A 196 27.28 3.30 -6.06
CA SER A 196 26.62 2.29 -5.23
C SER A 196 26.24 1.14 -6.16
N ALA A 197 26.42 -0.10 -5.74
CA ALA A 197 25.98 -1.27 -6.49
C ALA A 197 24.44 -1.30 -6.48
N GLN A 198 23.84 -0.42 -7.28
CA GLN A 198 22.41 -0.37 -7.50
C GLN A 198 22.07 -1.60 -8.31
N ARG A 199 21.72 -2.67 -7.59
CA ARG A 199 21.09 -3.84 -8.18
C ARG A 199 19.75 -3.35 -8.73
N SER A 200 19.73 -3.05 -10.01
CA SER A 200 18.52 -2.70 -10.74
C SER A 200 18.31 -3.72 -11.86
N TYR A 201 17.04 -3.94 -12.20
CA TYR A 201 16.67 -4.62 -13.42
C TYR A 201 15.67 -3.75 -14.16
N SER A 202 15.70 -3.80 -15.49
CA SER A 202 14.74 -3.13 -16.35
C SER A 202 14.26 -4.10 -17.41
N ILE A 203 12.95 -4.15 -17.62
CA ILE A 203 12.37 -4.85 -18.77
C ILE A 203 12.51 -3.91 -19.96
N GLU A 204 13.41 -4.24 -20.88
CA GLU A 204 13.63 -3.47 -22.11
C GLU A 204 12.52 -3.74 -23.11
N ARG A 205 12.05 -4.99 -23.18
CA ARG A 205 11.03 -5.42 -24.12
C ARG A 205 10.18 -6.54 -23.54
N PHE A 206 8.88 -6.45 -23.78
CA PHE A 206 7.91 -7.48 -23.45
C PHE A 206 6.97 -7.69 -24.63
N ASP A 207 7.05 -8.87 -25.25
CA ASP A 207 6.17 -9.28 -26.35
C ASP A 207 5.36 -10.50 -25.90
N ALA A 208 4.05 -10.50 -26.16
CA ALA A 208 3.18 -11.63 -25.86
C ALA A 208 2.38 -12.02 -27.11
N ARG A 209 2.33 -13.32 -27.40
CA ARG A 209 1.51 -13.90 -28.47
C ARG A 209 0.50 -14.85 -27.85
N ILE A 210 -0.77 -14.61 -28.16
CA ILE A 210 -1.88 -15.44 -27.70
C ILE A 210 -2.46 -16.13 -28.93
N ARG A 211 -2.60 -17.46 -28.87
CA ARG A 211 -3.23 -18.26 -29.91
C ARG A 211 -4.37 -19.06 -29.30
N VAL A 212 -5.55 -18.97 -29.92
CA VAL A 212 -6.70 -19.82 -29.58
C VAL A 212 -6.71 -20.99 -30.56
N ASN A 213 -6.62 -22.20 -30.05
CA ASN A 213 -6.61 -23.42 -30.85
C ASN A 213 -8.04 -23.89 -31.15
N ARG A 214 -8.16 -24.83 -32.11
CA ARG A 214 -9.47 -25.34 -32.56
C ARG A 214 -10.21 -26.14 -31.49
N ASP A 215 -9.49 -26.66 -30.50
CA ASP A 215 -10.03 -27.35 -29.33
C ASP A 215 -10.39 -26.40 -28.17
N ALA A 216 -10.41 -25.08 -28.44
CA ALA A 216 -10.64 -24.01 -27.47
C ALA A 216 -9.56 -23.87 -26.38
N SER A 217 -8.41 -24.54 -26.52
CA SER A 217 -7.23 -24.25 -25.69
C SER A 217 -6.60 -22.91 -26.09
N ILE A 218 -5.93 -22.27 -25.13
CA ILE A 218 -5.23 -21.00 -25.33
C ILE A 218 -3.75 -21.20 -25.05
N ASP A 219 -2.94 -21.01 -26.09
CA ASP A 219 -1.48 -20.96 -25.96
C ASP A 219 -1.03 -19.52 -25.77
N VAL A 220 -0.23 -19.29 -24.74
CA VAL A 220 0.38 -18.00 -24.45
C VAL A 220 1.88 -18.15 -24.50
N THR A 221 2.53 -17.43 -25.42
CA THR A 221 4.00 -17.36 -25.51
C THR A 221 4.43 -15.94 -25.24
N GLU A 222 5.36 -15.77 -24.29
CA GLU A 222 5.85 -14.46 -23.86
C GLU A 222 7.37 -14.40 -24.01
N TRP A 223 7.87 -13.31 -24.57
CA TRP A 223 9.28 -13.00 -24.67
C TRP A 223 9.58 -11.81 -23.79
N ILE A 224 10.49 -11.99 -22.82
CA ILE A 224 10.90 -10.96 -21.88
C ILE A 224 12.39 -10.71 -22.08
N THR A 225 12.74 -9.49 -22.47
CA THR A 225 14.12 -9.02 -22.52
C THR A 225 14.37 -8.14 -21.29
N ALA A 226 15.19 -8.64 -20.37
CA ALA A 226 15.52 -7.93 -19.14
C ALA A 226 17.01 -7.63 -19.10
N ARG A 227 17.35 -6.37 -18.79
CA ARG A 227 18.73 -5.99 -18.46
C ARG A 227 18.89 -6.02 -16.96
N PHE A 228 19.89 -6.74 -16.48
CA PHE A 228 20.26 -6.81 -15.08
C PHE A 228 21.56 -6.05 -14.84
N VAL A 229 21.60 -5.21 -13.80
CA VAL A 229 22.81 -4.55 -13.33
C VAL A 229 23.20 -5.18 -11.99
N GLY A 230 24.38 -5.81 -11.93
CA GLY A 230 24.87 -6.58 -10.77
C GLY A 230 24.53 -8.08 -10.83
N SER A 231 24.83 -8.83 -9.76
CA SER A 231 24.58 -10.28 -9.67
C SER A 231 23.13 -10.59 -9.27
N TRP A 232 22.38 -11.32 -10.12
CA TRP A 232 20.98 -11.72 -9.90
C TRP A 232 20.77 -13.22 -10.17
N ASN A 233 19.71 -13.78 -9.57
CA ASN A 233 19.36 -15.20 -9.68
C ASN A 233 18.18 -15.50 -10.65
N GLY A 234 17.59 -14.48 -11.30
CA GLY A 234 16.50 -14.66 -12.28
C GLY A 234 15.34 -13.67 -12.14
N LEU A 235 14.27 -13.88 -12.92
CA LEU A 235 13.02 -13.10 -12.88
C LEU A 235 11.95 -13.89 -12.11
N TYR A 236 11.46 -13.34 -11.00
CA TYR A 236 10.28 -13.90 -10.31
C TYR A 236 9.01 -13.25 -10.86
N ARG A 237 8.01 -14.08 -11.24
CA ARG A 237 6.75 -13.58 -11.79
C ARG A 237 5.55 -14.29 -11.19
N THR A 238 4.57 -13.49 -10.79
CA THR A 238 3.22 -13.95 -10.45
C THR A 238 2.31 -13.77 -11.66
N ILE A 239 1.63 -14.84 -12.08
CA ILE A 239 0.63 -14.80 -13.16
C ILE A 239 -0.75 -15.02 -12.54
N PRO A 240 -1.48 -13.95 -12.17
CA PRO A 240 -2.80 -14.09 -11.57
C PRO A 240 -3.81 -14.52 -12.63
N VAL A 241 -4.50 -15.64 -12.42
CA VAL A 241 -5.60 -16.07 -13.29
C VAL A 241 -6.93 -15.71 -12.64
N LYS A 242 -7.75 -14.91 -13.34
CA LYS A 242 -9.09 -14.50 -12.88
C LYS A 242 -10.16 -15.09 -13.79
N TYR A 243 -11.15 -15.76 -13.20
CA TYR A 243 -12.24 -16.42 -13.91
C TYR A 243 -13.57 -15.68 -13.73
N ARG A 244 -14.42 -15.74 -14.75
CA ARG A 244 -15.79 -15.18 -14.71
C ARG A 244 -16.89 -16.26 -14.67
N THR A 245 -16.54 -17.55 -14.61
CA THR A 245 -17.52 -18.65 -14.64
C THR A 245 -17.46 -19.56 -13.40
N PRO A 246 -18.58 -20.18 -12.97
CA PRO A 246 -18.66 -20.93 -11.71
C PRO A 246 -17.98 -22.31 -11.70
N GLN A 247 -17.58 -22.85 -12.86
CA GLN A 247 -17.18 -24.27 -12.98
C GLN A 247 -15.75 -24.61 -12.53
N GLY A 248 -14.95 -23.63 -12.08
CA GLY A 248 -13.58 -23.88 -11.64
C GLY A 248 -12.63 -24.39 -12.75
N LEU A 249 -11.41 -24.78 -12.36
CA LEU A 249 -10.33 -25.25 -13.25
C LEU A 249 -10.40 -26.79 -13.40
N ASN A 250 -10.57 -27.30 -14.63
CA ASN A 250 -10.39 -28.72 -14.96
C ASN A 250 -9.10 -28.98 -15.77
N TRP A 251 -8.14 -28.05 -15.74
CA TRP A 251 -6.85 -28.14 -16.44
C TRP A 251 -5.70 -27.69 -15.52
N THR A 252 -4.45 -28.02 -15.88
CA THR A 252 -3.26 -27.61 -15.14
C THR A 252 -2.57 -26.49 -15.88
N LEU A 253 -2.21 -25.38 -15.19
CA LEU A 253 -1.36 -24.35 -15.77
C LEU A 253 0.06 -24.92 -15.92
N GLY A 254 0.40 -25.37 -17.12
CA GLY A 254 1.76 -25.79 -17.46
C GLY A 254 2.61 -24.58 -17.82
N VAL A 255 3.62 -24.27 -16.99
CA VAL A 255 4.67 -23.31 -17.35
C VAL A 255 5.92 -24.11 -17.68
N SER A 256 6.45 -23.95 -18.89
CA SER A 256 7.72 -24.52 -19.30
C SER A 256 8.65 -23.41 -19.79
N LEU A 257 9.89 -23.40 -19.28
CA LEU A 257 10.92 -22.51 -19.81
C LEU A 257 11.32 -23.04 -21.19
N GLN A 258 11.05 -22.26 -22.24
CA GLN A 258 11.41 -22.67 -23.60
C GLN A 258 12.90 -22.43 -23.91
N SER A 259 13.45 -21.29 -23.49
CA SER A 259 14.88 -20.98 -23.59
C SER A 259 15.23 -19.79 -22.70
N ALA A 260 16.47 -19.73 -22.24
CA ALA A 260 17.06 -18.56 -21.61
C ALA A 260 18.42 -18.35 -22.25
N GLN A 261 18.73 -17.14 -22.71
CA GLN A 261 20.00 -16.82 -23.38
C GLN A 261 20.64 -15.58 -22.76
N ASP A 262 21.96 -15.52 -22.76
CA ASP A 262 22.72 -14.33 -22.40
C ASP A 262 22.81 -13.31 -23.55
N ASP A 263 23.42 -12.16 -23.27
CA ASP A 263 23.62 -11.07 -24.25
C ASP A 263 24.47 -11.49 -25.47
N ALA A 264 25.16 -12.64 -25.41
CA ALA A 264 25.94 -13.22 -26.50
C ALA A 264 25.18 -14.36 -27.24
N GLY A 265 23.91 -14.61 -26.90
CA GLY A 265 23.06 -15.63 -27.52
C GLY A 265 23.35 -17.06 -27.06
N ARG A 266 24.10 -17.25 -25.96
CA ARG A 266 24.39 -18.57 -25.40
C ARG A 266 23.28 -18.99 -24.46
N ASN A 267 22.82 -20.24 -24.57
CA ASN A 267 21.80 -20.77 -23.67
C ASN A 267 22.32 -20.87 -22.22
N LEU A 268 21.49 -20.46 -21.26
CA LEU A 268 21.72 -20.57 -19.81
C LEU A 268 21.18 -21.89 -19.25
#